data_AF-N8R4Y5-F1
#
_entry.id   AF-N8R4Y5-F1
#
_cell.length_a   1.000
_cell.length_b   1.000
_cell.length_c   1.000
_cell.angle_alpha   90.00
_cell.angle_beta   90.00
_cell.angle_gamma   90.00
#
_symmetry.space_group_name_H-M   'P 1'
#
loop_
_entity.id
_entity.type
_entity.pdbx_description
1 polymer ?
#
loop_
_entity_poly.entity_id
_entity_poly.type
_entity_poly.pdbx_seq_one_letter_code
_entity_poly.pdbx_strand_id
1 'polypeptide(L)'
;MLGQVIKSGPVVQIRDGNGNVNVFEDTDGGVQTYAGPLAVLVNLASASASEIYSAAIQDYERGIVIGSTTTGKGTAQVQLDSLAYGQATLTQRKFYRVTGGSTQNKGVIPDIKLVDIYNEEFGERKAKNALKWDTIPTAPFKREGSVQPYVAKLSEFSAQRVAADSQFKYLETRKAIAQKTSAQKKVVLDINQRRAELIDLEQQTLNAENQRRLATGQKPYANWESYQASIDALVESRAKMKAHQRPALPEEEVFVTEAANVLLDYAKLQGR
;
A
#
# COMPACT_ATOMS: atom_id res chain seq x y z
N MET A 1 -3.96 2.24 -19.27
CA MET A 1 -4.48 1.40 -18.17
C MET A 1 -5.78 1.96 -17.61
N LEU A 2 -5.85 3.21 -17.17
CA LEU A 2 -7.11 3.77 -16.66
C LEU A 2 -8.27 3.76 -17.67
N GLY A 3 -8.03 4.02 -18.96
CA GLY A 3 -9.06 3.91 -20.03
C GLY A 3 -9.72 2.53 -20.16
N GLN A 4 -9.06 1.46 -19.69
CA GLN A 4 -9.66 0.11 -19.68
C GLN A 4 -10.85 0.00 -18.73
N VAL A 5 -10.92 0.87 -17.71
CA VAL A 5 -11.90 0.82 -16.63
C VAL A 5 -12.62 2.15 -16.40
N ILE A 6 -12.17 3.27 -16.94
CA ILE A 6 -12.85 4.58 -16.91
C ILE A 6 -13.14 4.96 -18.37
N LYS A 7 -14.39 5.28 -18.69
CA LYS A 7 -14.82 5.60 -20.05
C LYS A 7 -14.27 6.93 -20.54
N SER A 8 -14.33 8.00 -19.75
CA SER A 8 -13.93 9.31 -20.27
C SER A 8 -13.66 10.33 -19.18
N GLY A 9 -12.86 11.32 -19.51
CA GLY A 9 -12.56 12.46 -18.66
C GLY A 9 -11.11 12.45 -18.15
N PRO A 10 -10.77 13.43 -17.32
CA PRO A 10 -9.42 13.59 -16.80
C PRO A 10 -9.01 12.40 -15.93
N VAL A 11 -7.77 11.97 -16.02
CA VAL A 11 -7.19 10.91 -15.16
C VAL A 11 -6.12 11.44 -14.22
N VAL A 12 -5.43 12.51 -14.61
CA VAL A 12 -4.42 13.18 -13.79
C VAL A 12 -4.23 14.62 -14.27
N GLN A 13 -3.94 15.52 -13.33
CA GLN A 13 -3.51 16.88 -13.64
C GLN A 13 -2.03 17.03 -13.27
N ILE A 14 -1.23 17.62 -14.16
CA ILE A 14 0.22 17.80 -13.98
C ILE A 14 0.55 19.29 -13.99
N ARG A 15 1.12 19.79 -12.91
CA ARG A 15 1.66 21.16 -12.83
C ARG A 15 3.18 21.15 -13.07
N ASP A 16 3.66 21.98 -13.98
CA ASP A 16 5.10 22.20 -14.20
C ASP A 16 5.69 23.26 -13.24
N GLY A 17 7.00 23.50 -13.36
CA GLY A 17 7.71 24.50 -12.55
C GLY A 17 7.32 25.96 -12.84
N ASN A 18 6.69 26.24 -13.97
CA ASN A 18 6.19 27.58 -14.34
C ASN A 18 4.74 27.80 -13.88
N GLY A 19 4.10 26.78 -13.31
CA GLY A 19 2.72 26.83 -12.83
C GLY A 19 1.68 26.41 -13.88
N ASN A 20 2.09 26.01 -15.08
CA ASN A 20 1.14 25.54 -16.09
C ASN A 20 0.57 24.19 -15.68
N VAL A 21 -0.76 24.05 -15.77
CA VAL A 21 -1.47 22.81 -15.47
C VAL A 21 -1.92 22.17 -16.77
N ASN A 22 -1.46 20.95 -17.02
CA ASN A 22 -1.92 20.10 -18.11
C ASN A 22 -2.82 19.00 -17.55
N VAL A 23 -3.99 18.83 -18.14
CA VAL A 23 -4.94 17.78 -17.80
C VAL A 23 -4.76 16.64 -18.81
N PHE A 24 -4.56 15.43 -18.32
CA PHE A 24 -4.39 14.24 -19.15
C PHE A 24 -5.64 13.38 -19.04
N GLU A 25 -6.06 12.87 -20.19
CA GLU A 25 -7.28 12.08 -20.38
C GLU A 25 -6.94 10.86 -21.26
N ASP A 26 -7.78 9.83 -21.21
CA ASP A 26 -7.72 8.77 -22.21
C ASP A 26 -8.42 9.23 -23.50
N THR A 27 -7.86 8.90 -24.67
CA THR A 27 -8.33 9.37 -25.98
C THR A 27 -8.83 8.24 -26.87
N ASP A 28 -9.10 7.06 -26.31
CA ASP A 28 -9.56 5.89 -27.07
C ASP A 28 -11.05 5.94 -27.47
N GLY A 29 -11.77 7.01 -27.12
CA GLY A 29 -13.21 7.17 -27.37
C GLY A 29 -14.10 6.48 -26.32
N GLY A 30 -13.52 6.07 -25.20
CA GLY A 30 -14.19 5.44 -24.07
C GLY A 30 -14.41 3.95 -24.22
N VAL A 31 -13.43 3.29 -24.82
CA VAL A 31 -13.42 1.83 -25.01
C VAL A 31 -13.04 1.15 -23.69
N GLN A 32 -14.03 1.08 -22.79
CA GLN A 32 -13.90 0.38 -21.53
C GLN A 32 -13.91 -1.14 -21.77
N THR A 33 -12.80 -1.80 -21.48
CA THR A 33 -12.67 -3.26 -21.61
C THR A 33 -13.26 -4.02 -20.41
N TYR A 34 -13.41 -3.35 -19.26
CA TYR A 34 -14.04 -3.95 -18.07
C TYR A 34 -14.95 -2.97 -17.30
N ALA A 35 -16.23 -3.31 -17.19
CA ALA A 35 -17.28 -2.52 -16.51
C ALA A 35 -17.77 -3.14 -15.19
N GLY A 36 -17.27 -4.32 -14.81
CA GLY A 36 -17.69 -5.02 -13.60
C GLY A 36 -17.19 -4.37 -12.29
N PRO A 37 -17.61 -4.87 -11.12
CA PRO A 37 -17.06 -4.47 -9.82
C PRO A 37 -15.52 -4.58 -9.82
N LEU A 38 -14.85 -3.59 -9.24
CA LEU A 38 -13.39 -3.50 -9.24
C LEU A 38 -12.90 -3.16 -7.83
N ALA A 39 -11.84 -3.83 -7.40
CA ALA A 39 -11.06 -3.46 -6.23
C ALA A 39 -9.59 -3.24 -6.64
N VAL A 40 -8.93 -2.31 -5.96
CA VAL A 40 -7.51 -2.00 -6.14
C VAL A 40 -6.81 -2.17 -4.79
N LEU A 41 -5.98 -3.20 -4.69
CA LEU A 41 -5.15 -3.45 -3.51
C LEU A 41 -3.88 -2.59 -3.58
N VAL A 42 -3.65 -1.79 -2.55
CA VAL A 42 -2.49 -0.89 -2.43
C VAL A 42 -1.81 -1.05 -1.08
N ASN A 43 -0.56 -0.63 -1.02
CA ASN A 43 0.22 -0.64 0.21
C ASN A 43 1.19 0.54 0.25
N LEU A 44 1.95 0.67 1.34
CA LEU A 44 2.90 1.76 1.52
C LEU A 44 3.96 1.85 0.41
N ALA A 45 4.30 0.74 -0.27
CA ALA A 45 5.24 0.69 -1.40
C ALA A 45 4.62 1.04 -2.76
N SER A 46 3.29 1.20 -2.84
CA SER A 46 2.62 1.69 -4.03
C SER A 46 2.96 3.18 -4.22
N ALA A 47 3.63 3.53 -5.32
CA ALA A 47 4.17 4.88 -5.52
C ALA A 47 3.90 5.39 -6.95
N SER A 48 3.85 6.72 -7.12
CA SER A 48 3.83 7.38 -8.43
C SER A 48 2.65 6.92 -9.31
N ALA A 49 2.89 6.23 -10.43
CA ALA A 49 1.85 5.77 -11.34
C ALA A 49 0.77 4.92 -10.65
N SER A 50 1.15 4.09 -9.68
CA SER A 50 0.18 3.30 -8.90
C SER A 50 -0.76 4.18 -8.06
N GLU A 51 -0.27 5.31 -7.58
CA GLU A 51 -1.06 6.28 -6.82
C GLU A 51 -1.97 7.11 -7.73
N ILE A 52 -1.50 7.45 -8.94
CA ILE A 52 -2.37 8.06 -9.97
C ILE A 52 -3.52 7.11 -10.30
N TYR A 53 -3.20 5.82 -10.52
CA TYR A 53 -4.20 4.81 -10.84
C TYR A 53 -5.22 4.66 -9.71
N SER A 54 -4.79 4.37 -8.48
CA SER A 54 -5.70 4.15 -7.36
C SER A 54 -6.49 5.42 -6.99
N ALA A 55 -5.87 6.60 -7.07
CA ALA A 55 -6.58 7.87 -6.85
C ALA A 55 -7.68 8.10 -7.88
N ALA A 56 -7.42 7.87 -9.17
CA ALA A 56 -8.43 8.03 -10.22
C ALA A 56 -9.58 7.04 -10.03
N ILE A 57 -9.29 5.77 -9.71
CA ILE A 57 -10.33 4.78 -9.40
C ILE A 57 -11.22 5.23 -8.24
N GLN A 58 -10.62 5.79 -7.18
CA GLN A 58 -11.34 6.31 -6.03
C GLN A 58 -12.15 7.58 -6.35
N ASP A 59 -11.56 8.55 -7.05
CA ASP A 59 -12.19 9.84 -7.38
C ASP A 59 -13.41 9.65 -8.29
N TYR A 60 -13.33 8.74 -9.26
CA TYR A 60 -14.45 8.37 -10.12
C TYR A 60 -15.47 7.46 -9.45
N GLU A 61 -15.19 7.01 -8.22
CA GLU A 61 -15.92 5.95 -7.52
C GLU A 61 -16.07 4.69 -8.41
N ARG A 62 -15.06 4.42 -9.25
CA ARG A 62 -15.09 3.32 -10.22
C ARG A 62 -14.88 1.97 -9.53
N GLY A 63 -14.14 1.94 -8.43
CA GLY A 63 -13.85 0.75 -7.65
C GLY A 63 -13.39 1.10 -6.24
N ILE A 64 -13.23 0.08 -5.41
CA ILE A 64 -12.84 0.23 -4.01
C ILE A 64 -11.32 0.14 -3.90
N VAL A 65 -10.68 1.09 -3.22
CA VAL A 65 -9.27 1.02 -2.87
C VAL A 65 -9.11 0.39 -1.49
N ILE A 66 -8.28 -0.65 -1.39
CA ILE A 66 -8.13 -1.49 -0.19
C ILE A 66 -6.64 -1.57 0.19
N GLY A 67 -6.31 -1.62 1.48
CA GLY A 67 -4.96 -1.93 1.96
C GLY A 67 -4.38 -0.86 2.89
N SER A 68 -3.13 -0.45 2.70
CA SER A 68 -2.50 0.61 3.50
C SER A 68 -2.24 1.89 2.69
N THR A 69 -2.11 3.03 3.39
CA THR A 69 -1.85 4.32 2.74
C THR A 69 -0.57 4.27 1.92
N THR A 70 -0.63 4.70 0.67
CA THR A 70 0.46 4.59 -0.31
C THR A 70 1.66 5.51 0.01
N THR A 71 2.72 5.44 -0.79
CA THR A 71 4.01 6.13 -0.52
C THR A 71 3.88 7.65 -0.36
N GLY A 72 3.01 8.29 -1.14
CA GLY A 72 2.88 9.73 -1.24
C GLY A 72 3.82 10.39 -2.24
N LYS A 73 4.28 9.67 -3.27
CA LYS A 73 5.17 10.21 -4.31
C LYS A 73 4.33 10.97 -5.34
N GLY A 74 4.22 12.28 -5.15
CA GLY A 74 3.42 13.18 -5.99
C GLY A 74 4.24 13.96 -7.02
N THR A 75 5.47 13.56 -7.32
CA THR A 75 6.37 14.29 -8.21
C THR A 75 6.95 13.42 -9.32
N ALA A 76 7.20 14.05 -10.47
CA ALA A 76 7.93 13.47 -11.59
C ALA A 76 9.29 14.14 -11.74
N GLN A 77 10.29 13.30 -11.96
CA GLN A 77 11.65 13.73 -12.29
C GLN A 77 11.89 13.65 -13.80
N VAL A 78 12.76 14.52 -14.29
CA VAL A 78 13.35 14.39 -15.63
C VAL A 78 14.83 14.08 -15.45
N GLN A 79 15.36 13.28 -16.37
CA GLN A 79 16.78 13.06 -16.50
C GLN A 79 17.39 14.08 -17.47
N LEU A 80 18.49 14.70 -17.06
CA LEU A 80 19.32 15.58 -17.88
C LEU A 80 20.58 14.83 -18.26
N ASP A 81 20.55 14.16 -19.41
CA ASP A 81 21.61 13.22 -19.83
C ASP A 81 22.80 13.90 -20.53
N SER A 82 22.68 15.17 -20.90
CA SER A 82 23.67 15.90 -21.71
C SER A 82 24.37 17.00 -20.92
N LEU A 83 24.89 16.68 -19.74
CA LEU A 83 25.76 17.58 -18.98
C LEU A 83 27.24 17.23 -19.26
N ALA A 84 28.11 18.23 -19.25
CA ALA A 84 29.52 18.08 -19.65
C ALA A 84 30.29 16.98 -18.89
N TYR A 85 29.89 16.64 -17.66
CA TYR A 85 30.59 15.70 -16.79
C TYR A 85 29.67 14.66 -16.12
N GLY A 86 28.47 14.42 -16.65
CA GLY A 86 27.56 13.43 -16.08
C GLY A 86 26.09 13.68 -16.40
N GLN A 87 25.23 13.29 -15.47
CA GLN A 87 23.78 13.43 -15.59
C GLN A 87 23.18 13.97 -14.30
N ALA A 88 22.01 14.59 -14.40
CA ALA A 88 21.26 15.06 -13.24
C ALA A 88 19.78 14.65 -13.32
N THR A 89 19.21 14.28 -12.18
CA THR A 89 17.78 13.98 -12.05
C THR A 89 17.11 15.14 -11.33
N LEU A 90 16.20 15.85 -12.00
CA LEU A 90 15.54 17.03 -11.44
C LEU A 90 14.03 16.84 -11.37
N THR A 91 13.44 17.13 -10.21
CA THR A 91 11.99 17.24 -10.07
C THR A 91 11.48 18.44 -10.84
N GLN A 92 10.65 18.23 -11.86
CA GLN A 92 10.07 19.32 -12.67
C GLN A 92 8.54 19.39 -12.62
N ARG A 93 7.89 18.31 -12.21
CA ARG A 93 6.44 18.18 -12.31
C ARG A 93 5.86 17.66 -11.02
N LYS A 94 4.63 18.09 -10.74
CA LYS A 94 3.83 17.62 -9.62
C LYS A 94 2.48 17.11 -10.11
N PHE A 95 2.07 15.96 -9.58
CA PHE A 95 0.83 15.29 -9.91
C PHE A 95 -0.28 15.69 -8.94
N TYR A 96 -1.47 15.83 -9.50
CA TYR A 96 -2.70 16.11 -8.77
C TYR A 96 -3.80 15.19 -9.25
N ARG A 97 -4.63 14.82 -8.29
CA ARG A 97 -5.89 14.12 -8.50
C ARG A 97 -6.83 14.95 -9.37
N VAL A 98 -7.84 14.30 -9.95
CA VAL A 98 -8.87 14.99 -10.72
C VAL A 98 -9.69 15.91 -9.82
N THR A 99 -9.82 15.55 -8.54
CA THR A 99 -10.40 16.37 -7.47
C THR A 99 -9.52 17.56 -7.05
N GLY A 100 -8.28 17.66 -7.55
CA GLY A 100 -7.37 18.80 -7.33
C GLY A 100 -6.36 18.63 -6.21
N GLY A 101 -6.52 17.64 -5.32
CA GLY A 101 -5.54 17.35 -4.27
C GLY A 101 -4.29 16.63 -4.80
N SER A 102 -3.10 16.97 -4.34
CA SER A 102 -1.89 16.19 -4.67
C SER A 102 -1.82 14.88 -3.89
N THR A 103 -1.14 13.87 -4.44
CA THR A 103 -0.72 12.67 -3.66
C THR A 103 0.54 12.94 -2.83
N GLN A 104 1.25 14.05 -3.06
CA GLN A 104 2.50 14.37 -2.39
C GLN A 104 2.37 14.30 -0.86
N ASN A 105 3.23 13.52 -0.19
CA ASN A 105 3.27 13.23 1.26
C ASN A 105 2.05 12.48 1.82
N LYS A 106 0.83 12.75 1.33
CA LYS A 106 -0.40 12.14 1.82
C LYS A 106 -0.64 10.74 1.26
N GLY A 107 -0.26 10.50 0.01
CA GLY A 107 -0.61 9.31 -0.74
C GLY A 107 -2.11 9.21 -1.03
N VAL A 108 -2.53 8.02 -1.39
CA VAL A 108 -3.91 7.57 -1.52
C VAL A 108 -4.27 6.83 -0.25
N ILE A 109 -5.27 7.35 0.45
CA ILE A 109 -5.85 6.70 1.61
C ILE A 109 -6.89 5.71 1.10
N PRO A 110 -6.75 4.40 1.39
CA PRO A 110 -7.69 3.40 0.93
C PRO A 110 -9.07 3.61 1.55
N ASP A 111 -10.12 3.23 0.83
CA ASP A 111 -11.50 3.22 1.32
C ASP A 111 -11.65 2.19 2.46
N ILE A 112 -11.04 1.02 2.30
CA ILE A 112 -10.98 -0.04 3.32
C ILE A 112 -9.53 -0.22 3.78
N LYS A 113 -9.24 0.20 5.00
CA LYS A 113 -7.89 0.15 5.56
C LYS A 113 -7.59 -1.21 6.20
N LEU A 114 -6.45 -1.78 5.82
CA LEU A 114 -5.87 -2.98 6.42
C LEU A 114 -4.57 -2.62 7.16
N VAL A 115 -4.02 -3.59 7.89
CA VAL A 115 -2.77 -3.44 8.63
C VAL A 115 -1.62 -3.04 7.69
N ASP A 116 -0.83 -2.04 8.10
CA ASP A 116 0.38 -1.64 7.39
C ASP A 116 1.58 -2.39 7.97
N ILE A 117 2.17 -3.25 7.16
CA ILE A 117 3.30 -4.13 7.55
C ILE A 117 4.67 -3.53 7.20
N TYR A 118 4.69 -2.35 6.60
CA TYR A 118 5.92 -1.68 6.22
C TYR A 118 6.48 -0.85 7.38
N ASN A 119 7.78 -0.56 7.31
CA ASN A 119 8.44 0.31 8.27
C ASN A 119 7.90 1.75 8.14
N GLU A 120 7.55 2.38 9.26
CA GLU A 120 7.05 3.76 9.27
C GLU A 120 8.05 4.79 8.75
N GLU A 121 9.36 4.49 8.76
CA GLU A 121 10.40 5.35 8.18
C GLU A 121 10.43 5.31 6.65
N PHE A 122 9.68 4.41 6.03
CA PHE A 122 9.53 4.33 4.59
C PHE A 122 8.38 5.23 4.10
N GLY A 123 8.61 6.00 3.04
CA GLY A 123 7.60 6.86 2.41
C GLY A 123 8.06 8.29 2.16
N GLU A 124 7.37 8.99 1.26
CA GLU A 124 7.74 10.37 0.87
C GLU A 124 7.69 11.33 2.06
N ARG A 125 6.70 11.14 2.95
CA ARG A 125 6.49 11.96 4.16
C ARG A 125 7.64 11.91 5.17
N LYS A 126 8.54 10.94 5.06
CA LYS A 126 9.73 10.78 5.91
C LYS A 126 11.00 11.32 5.26
N ALA A 127 10.95 11.69 3.97
CA ALA A 127 12.09 12.28 3.29
C ALA A 127 12.36 13.70 3.80
N LYS A 128 13.64 14.00 4.05
CA LYS A 128 14.11 15.24 4.70
C LYS A 128 13.58 16.53 4.06
N ASN A 129 13.52 16.57 2.73
CA ASN A 129 13.16 17.76 1.95
C ASN A 129 12.02 17.46 0.96
N ALA A 130 11.07 16.61 1.35
CA ALA A 130 9.90 16.34 0.53
C ALA A 130 9.12 17.63 0.25
N LEU A 131 8.65 17.81 -0.98
CA LEU A 131 7.79 18.95 -1.32
C LEU A 131 6.51 18.90 -0.48
N LYS A 132 5.99 20.06 -0.07
CA LYS A 132 4.75 20.14 0.73
C LYS A 132 3.55 19.67 -0.09
N TRP A 133 2.54 19.13 0.57
CA TRP A 133 1.24 18.88 -0.04
C TRP A 133 0.52 20.20 -0.34
N ASP A 134 -0.15 20.28 -1.48
CA ASP A 134 -1.00 21.41 -1.90
C ASP A 134 -2.14 20.92 -2.82
N THR A 135 -2.97 21.86 -3.26
CA THR A 135 -4.14 21.64 -4.12
C THR A 135 -4.13 22.58 -5.32
N ILE A 136 -4.79 22.17 -6.38
CA ILE A 136 -5.16 22.98 -7.54
C ILE A 136 -6.68 22.87 -7.78
N PRO A 137 -7.28 23.65 -8.70
CA PRO A 137 -8.68 23.46 -9.06
C PRO A 137 -9.00 22.02 -9.49
N THR A 138 -10.21 21.59 -9.17
CA THR A 138 -10.77 20.32 -9.65
C THR A 138 -10.97 20.39 -11.17
N ALA A 139 -10.48 19.38 -11.89
CA ALA A 139 -10.80 19.23 -13.31
C ALA A 139 -12.28 18.85 -13.47
N PRO A 140 -12.98 19.30 -14.53
CA PRO A 140 -14.37 18.90 -14.75
C PRO A 140 -14.42 17.40 -15.08
N PHE A 141 -15.11 16.63 -14.23
CA PHE A 141 -15.34 15.20 -14.45
C PHE A 141 -16.70 14.76 -13.90
N LYS A 142 -17.16 13.61 -14.37
CA LYS A 142 -18.38 12.95 -13.88
C LYS A 142 -17.99 11.61 -13.27
N ARG A 143 -18.44 11.34 -12.05
CA ARG A 143 -18.28 10.03 -11.41
C ARG A 143 -19.01 8.96 -12.22
N GLU A 144 -18.38 7.80 -12.38
CA GLU A 144 -18.94 6.68 -13.13
C GLU A 144 -19.64 5.66 -12.24
N GLY A 145 -19.16 5.50 -11.01
CA GLY A 145 -19.74 4.57 -10.05
C GLY A 145 -20.30 5.25 -8.82
N SER A 146 -20.60 4.42 -7.81
CA SER A 146 -21.11 4.85 -6.51
C SER A 146 -20.57 3.89 -5.46
N VAL A 147 -19.41 4.22 -4.90
CA VAL A 147 -18.72 3.40 -3.90
C VAL A 147 -19.04 3.92 -2.50
N GLN A 148 -19.08 5.23 -2.33
CA GLN A 148 -19.18 5.88 -1.01
C GLN A 148 -20.34 5.39 -0.14
N PRO A 149 -21.56 5.15 -0.67
CA PRO A 149 -22.66 4.64 0.15
C PRO A 149 -22.40 3.28 0.80
N TYR A 150 -21.51 2.46 0.22
CA TYR A 150 -21.24 1.10 0.67
C TYR A 150 -20.03 1.00 1.60
N VAL A 151 -19.14 2.00 1.63
CA VAL A 151 -17.85 1.95 2.35
C VAL A 151 -18.02 1.63 3.83
N ALA A 152 -18.99 2.25 4.50
CA ALA A 152 -19.21 2.01 5.93
C ALA A 152 -19.58 0.54 6.22
N LYS A 153 -20.47 -0.05 5.41
CA LYS A 153 -20.89 -1.44 5.58
C LYS A 153 -19.78 -2.43 5.21
N LEU A 154 -19.04 -2.14 4.14
CA LEU A 154 -17.89 -2.94 3.72
C LEU A 154 -16.78 -2.93 4.77
N SER A 155 -16.54 -1.77 5.40
CA SER A 155 -15.57 -1.63 6.49
C SER A 155 -15.95 -2.48 7.70
N GLU A 156 -17.25 -2.54 8.03
CA GLU A 156 -17.76 -3.38 9.12
C GLU A 156 -17.54 -4.88 8.83
N PHE A 157 -17.90 -5.34 7.63
CA PHE A 157 -17.68 -6.73 7.22
C PHE A 157 -16.19 -7.11 7.20
N SER A 158 -15.35 -6.23 6.66
CA SER A 158 -13.91 -6.44 6.63
C SER A 158 -13.32 -6.50 8.04
N ALA A 159 -13.70 -5.57 8.92
CA ALA A 159 -13.22 -5.54 10.30
C ALA A 159 -13.57 -6.83 11.07
N GLN A 160 -14.75 -7.40 10.86
CA GLN A 160 -15.15 -8.66 11.48
C GLN A 160 -14.26 -9.84 11.03
N ARG A 161 -13.97 -9.95 9.72
CA ARG A 161 -13.10 -11.00 9.19
C ARG A 161 -11.65 -10.82 9.63
N VAL A 162 -11.13 -9.60 9.51
CA VAL A 162 -9.77 -9.24 9.95
C VAL A 162 -9.58 -9.54 11.44
N ALA A 163 -10.57 -9.23 12.28
CA ALA A 163 -10.51 -9.52 13.71
C ALA A 163 -10.61 -11.02 14.06
N ALA A 164 -11.19 -11.85 13.18
CA ALA A 164 -11.27 -13.30 13.36
C ALA A 164 -10.00 -14.01 12.88
N ASP A 165 -9.40 -13.53 11.80
CA ASP A 165 -8.29 -14.16 11.08
C ASP A 165 -6.97 -14.20 11.87
N SER A 166 -6.34 -15.38 11.92
CA SER A 166 -5.10 -15.59 12.67
C SER A 166 -3.87 -14.93 12.04
N GLN A 167 -3.83 -14.80 10.71
CA GLN A 167 -2.74 -14.15 10.01
C GLN A 167 -2.79 -12.64 10.23
N PHE A 168 -3.97 -12.00 10.18
CA PHE A 168 -4.09 -10.58 10.53
C PHE A 168 -3.73 -10.30 11.99
N LYS A 169 -4.14 -11.15 12.93
CA LYS A 169 -3.71 -11.04 14.35
C LYS A 169 -2.20 -11.10 14.50
N TYR A 170 -1.55 -12.01 13.78
CA TYR A 170 -0.10 -12.13 13.76
C TYR A 170 0.55 -10.83 13.22
N LEU A 171 0.06 -10.32 12.09
CA LEU A 171 0.59 -9.10 11.48
C LEU A 171 0.44 -7.87 12.39
N GLU A 172 -0.69 -7.70 13.06
CA GLU A 172 -0.88 -6.61 14.04
C GLU A 172 0.07 -6.74 15.23
N THR A 173 0.30 -7.97 15.71
CA THR A 173 1.27 -8.22 16.79
C THR A 173 2.69 -7.86 16.35
N ARG A 174 3.09 -8.29 15.15
CA ARG A 174 4.41 -7.96 14.57
C ARG A 174 4.60 -6.46 14.39
N LYS A 175 3.56 -5.77 13.92
CA LYS A 175 3.55 -4.32 13.78
C LYS A 175 3.71 -3.62 15.13
N ALA A 176 2.95 -4.02 16.15
CA ALA A 176 3.04 -3.45 17.49
C ALA A 176 4.45 -3.63 18.09
N ILE A 177 5.06 -4.81 17.91
CA ILE A 177 6.44 -5.07 18.31
C ILE A 177 7.41 -4.11 17.59
N ALA A 178 7.31 -4.00 16.27
CA ALA A 178 8.17 -3.13 15.47
C ALA A 178 8.03 -1.64 15.85
N GLN A 179 6.80 -1.18 16.11
CA GLN A 179 6.52 0.18 16.55
C GLN A 179 7.13 0.48 17.94
N LYS A 180 7.00 -0.47 18.88
CA LYS A 180 7.63 -0.34 20.21
C LYS A 180 9.14 -0.21 20.09
N THR A 181 9.78 -1.02 19.26
CA THR A 181 11.23 -0.95 19.03
C THR A 181 11.64 0.34 18.31
N SER A 182 10.90 0.78 17.29
CA SER A 182 11.19 2.01 16.55
C SER A 182 11.04 3.28 17.42
N ALA A 183 10.08 3.28 18.35
CA ALA A 183 9.86 4.38 19.28
C ALA A 183 11.02 4.57 20.28
N GLN A 184 11.86 3.54 20.49
CA GLN A 184 13.02 3.63 21.36
C GLN A 184 14.15 4.42 20.70
N LYS A 185 14.30 5.69 21.09
CA LYS A 185 15.36 6.59 20.59
C LYS A 185 16.69 6.48 21.34
N LYS A 186 16.76 5.63 22.36
CA LYS A 186 17.93 5.42 23.22
C LYS A 186 18.20 3.94 23.30
N VAL A 187 19.48 3.59 23.26
CA VAL A 187 19.94 2.20 23.38
C VAL A 187 20.64 2.05 24.72
N VAL A 188 20.32 0.97 25.43
CA VAL A 188 20.99 0.60 26.67
C VAL A 188 22.42 0.13 26.36
N LEU A 189 23.40 0.67 27.09
CA LEU A 189 24.81 0.31 26.96
C LEU A 189 25.25 -0.80 27.94
N ASP A 190 24.42 -1.13 28.92
CA ASP A 190 24.64 -2.31 29.77
C ASP A 190 24.36 -3.60 28.98
N ILE A 191 25.37 -4.47 28.91
CA ILE A 191 25.31 -5.68 28.09
C ILE A 191 24.28 -6.70 28.62
N ASN A 192 24.05 -6.78 29.92
CA ASN A 192 23.13 -7.76 30.50
C ASN A 192 21.69 -7.33 30.28
N GLN A 193 21.39 -6.05 30.51
CA GLN A 193 20.10 -5.46 30.19
C GLN A 193 19.82 -5.54 28.69
N ARG A 194 20.82 -5.26 27.84
CA ARG A 194 20.64 -5.36 26.38
C ARG A 194 20.35 -6.79 25.93
N ARG A 195 21.01 -7.80 26.49
CA ARG A 195 20.70 -9.21 26.22
C ARG A 195 19.29 -9.58 26.63
N ALA A 196 18.84 -9.14 27.82
CA ALA A 196 17.49 -9.39 28.28
C ALA A 196 16.43 -8.77 27.36
N GLU A 197 16.64 -7.55 26.87
CA GLU A 197 15.76 -6.91 25.87
C GLU A 197 15.67 -7.70 24.56
N LEU A 198 16.80 -8.22 24.06
CA LEU A 198 16.81 -9.02 22.84
C LEU A 198 16.07 -10.35 23.03
N ILE A 199 16.31 -11.06 24.14
CA ILE A 199 15.62 -12.32 24.46
C ILE A 199 14.11 -12.11 24.59
N ASP A 200 13.67 -11.01 25.23
CA ASP A 200 12.24 -10.67 25.33
C ASP A 200 11.62 -10.42 23.94
N LEU A 201 12.33 -9.72 23.06
CA LEU A 201 11.90 -9.47 21.68
C LEU A 201 11.82 -10.74 20.83
N GLU A 202 12.81 -11.62 20.97
CA GLU A 202 12.86 -12.94 20.32
C GLU A 202 11.69 -13.80 20.79
N GLN A 203 11.44 -13.85 22.11
CA GLN A 203 10.33 -14.61 22.69
C GLN A 203 8.97 -14.09 22.24
N GLN A 204 8.76 -12.76 22.24
CA GLN A 204 7.51 -12.15 21.75
C GLN A 204 7.28 -12.47 20.27
N THR A 205 8.32 -12.39 19.45
CA THR A 205 8.26 -12.72 18.03
C THR A 205 7.92 -14.19 17.80
N LEU A 206 8.64 -15.09 18.48
CA LEU A 206 8.43 -16.53 18.38
C LEU A 206 7.04 -16.93 18.84
N ASN A 207 6.56 -16.35 19.94
CA ASN A 207 5.21 -16.60 20.46
C ASN A 207 4.13 -16.19 19.45
N ALA A 208 4.26 -15.02 18.82
CA ALA A 208 3.33 -14.56 17.80
C ALA A 208 3.29 -15.53 16.60
N GLU A 209 4.45 -15.94 16.09
CA GLU A 209 4.54 -16.90 14.99
C GLU A 209 3.97 -18.27 15.38
N ASN A 210 4.31 -18.79 16.56
CA ASN A 210 3.82 -20.09 17.02
C ASN A 210 2.29 -20.09 17.25
N GLN A 211 1.72 -19.00 17.76
CA GLN A 211 0.27 -18.84 17.86
C GLN A 211 -0.39 -18.89 16.49
N ARG A 212 0.18 -18.20 15.49
CA ARG A 212 -0.30 -18.27 14.10
C ARG A 212 -0.19 -19.68 13.52
N ARG A 213 0.93 -20.36 13.74
CA ARG A 213 1.16 -21.73 13.26
C ARG A 213 0.15 -22.70 13.85
N LEU A 214 -0.10 -22.64 15.16
CA LEU A 214 -1.14 -23.45 15.81
C LEU A 214 -2.52 -23.21 15.21
N ALA A 215 -2.89 -21.94 15.01
CA ALA A 215 -4.18 -21.58 14.42
C ALA A 215 -4.34 -22.03 12.96
N THR A 216 -3.24 -22.17 12.22
CA THR A 216 -3.21 -22.62 10.82
C THR A 216 -2.85 -24.10 10.66
N GLY A 217 -2.85 -24.88 11.75
CA GLY A 217 -2.57 -26.32 11.73
C GLY A 217 -1.10 -26.69 11.45
N GLN A 218 -0.19 -25.73 11.55
CA GLN A 218 1.25 -25.93 11.38
C GLN A 218 1.92 -26.25 12.72
N LYS A 219 2.97 -27.07 12.69
CA LYS A 219 3.75 -27.39 13.88
C LYS A 219 4.52 -26.15 14.38
N PRO A 220 4.45 -25.79 15.67
CA PRO A 220 5.26 -24.73 16.26
C PRO A 220 6.77 -24.97 16.15
N TYR A 221 7.52 -23.88 16.09
CA TYR A 221 8.97 -23.89 16.28
C TYR A 221 9.31 -24.14 17.75
N ALA A 222 10.34 -24.95 18.00
CA ALA A 222 10.73 -25.34 19.36
C ALA A 222 11.43 -24.20 20.11
N ASN A 223 12.19 -23.37 19.39
CA ASN A 223 12.99 -22.27 19.92
C ASN A 223 13.27 -21.22 18.83
N TRP A 224 13.89 -20.12 19.24
CA TRP A 224 14.22 -19.00 18.35
C TRP A 224 15.12 -19.43 17.18
N GLU A 225 16.10 -20.29 17.44
CA GLU A 225 17.05 -20.76 16.43
C GLU A 225 16.35 -21.53 15.31
N SER A 226 15.40 -22.39 15.65
CA SER A 226 14.62 -23.14 14.66
C SER A 226 13.71 -22.23 13.82
N TYR A 227 13.17 -21.17 14.42
CA TYR A 227 12.41 -20.16 13.69
C TYR A 227 13.33 -19.37 12.74
N GLN A 228 14.45 -18.85 13.23
CA GLN A 228 15.40 -18.08 12.44
C GLN A 228 15.94 -18.90 11.26
N ALA A 229 16.37 -20.14 11.50
CA ALA A 229 16.84 -21.03 10.43
C ALA A 229 15.77 -21.25 9.35
N SER A 230 14.48 -21.27 9.71
CA SER A 230 13.40 -21.41 8.74
C SER A 230 13.18 -20.16 7.89
N ILE A 231 13.36 -18.97 8.48
CA ILE A 231 13.29 -17.69 7.75
C ILE A 231 14.47 -17.58 6.78
N ASP A 232 15.68 -17.91 7.25
CA ASP A 232 16.88 -17.88 6.42
C ASP A 232 16.76 -18.86 5.24
N ALA A 233 16.29 -20.09 5.49
CA ALA A 233 16.02 -21.08 4.45
C ALA A 233 14.95 -20.59 3.45
N LEU A 234 13.89 -19.93 3.92
CA LEU A 234 12.87 -19.34 3.06
C LEU A 234 13.47 -18.26 2.15
N VAL A 235 14.25 -17.32 2.71
CA VAL A 235 14.90 -16.25 1.95
C VAL A 235 15.85 -16.82 0.90
N GLU A 236 16.69 -17.79 1.28
CA GLU A 236 17.64 -18.42 0.36
C GLU A 236 16.92 -19.14 -0.78
N SER A 237 15.87 -19.91 -0.46
CA SER A 237 15.08 -20.62 -1.48
C SER A 237 14.44 -19.65 -2.47
N ARG A 238 13.86 -18.54 -1.98
CA ARG A 238 13.22 -17.52 -2.82
C ARG A 238 14.22 -16.76 -3.67
N ALA A 239 15.43 -16.52 -3.17
CA ALA A 239 16.50 -15.84 -3.92
C ALA A 239 16.93 -16.65 -5.16
N LYS A 240 16.88 -17.98 -5.07
CA LYS A 240 17.18 -18.90 -6.20
C LYS A 240 16.04 -19.04 -7.20
N MET A 241 14.83 -18.59 -6.88
CA MET A 241 13.65 -18.65 -7.74
C MET A 241 13.44 -17.37 -8.55
N LYS A 242 12.94 -17.51 -9.78
CA LYS A 242 12.41 -16.37 -10.56
C LYS A 242 11.17 -15.81 -9.87
N ALA A 243 10.95 -14.50 -9.98
CA ALA A 243 9.86 -13.82 -9.27
C ALA A 243 8.48 -14.47 -9.47
N HIS A 244 8.13 -14.85 -10.70
CA HIS A 244 6.84 -15.47 -11.04
C HIS A 244 6.70 -16.94 -10.59
N GLN A 245 7.76 -17.56 -10.06
CA GLN A 245 7.76 -18.94 -9.57
C GLN A 245 7.74 -19.01 -8.04
N ARG A 246 7.89 -17.86 -7.36
CA ARG A 246 7.90 -17.82 -5.90
C ARG A 246 6.48 -18.10 -5.39
N PRO A 247 6.31 -19.00 -4.42
CA PRO A 247 5.02 -19.16 -3.76
C PRO A 247 4.64 -17.85 -3.07
N ALA A 248 3.34 -17.56 -3.01
CA ALA A 248 2.85 -16.40 -2.28
C ALA A 248 3.20 -16.54 -0.78
N LEU A 249 3.54 -15.42 -0.15
CA LEU A 249 3.77 -15.41 1.29
C LEU A 249 2.42 -15.43 2.02
N PRO A 250 2.31 -16.02 3.22
CA PRO A 250 1.06 -16.04 3.98
C PRO A 250 0.45 -14.64 4.19
N GLU A 251 1.28 -13.62 4.37
CA GLU A 251 0.87 -12.22 4.43
C GLU A 251 0.32 -11.70 3.09
N GLU A 252 0.92 -12.04 1.95
CA GLU A 252 0.42 -11.64 0.64
C GLU A 252 -0.94 -12.29 0.37
N GLU A 253 -1.08 -13.57 0.70
CA GLU A 253 -2.32 -14.33 0.52
C GLU A 253 -3.48 -13.75 1.34
N VAL A 254 -3.25 -13.36 2.60
CA VAL A 254 -4.33 -12.83 3.44
C VAL A 254 -4.84 -11.48 2.93
N PHE A 255 -3.95 -10.59 2.46
CA PHE A 255 -4.38 -9.31 1.88
C PHE A 255 -5.18 -9.50 0.60
N VAL A 256 -4.74 -10.41 -0.29
CA VAL A 256 -5.46 -10.72 -1.53
C VAL A 256 -6.82 -11.34 -1.23
N THR A 257 -6.87 -12.29 -0.29
CA THR A 257 -8.11 -12.97 0.10
C THR A 257 -9.12 -11.99 0.69
N GLU A 258 -8.69 -11.10 1.59
CA GLU A 258 -9.59 -10.10 2.16
C GLU A 258 -10.05 -9.07 1.12
N ALA A 259 -9.17 -8.64 0.21
CA ALA A 259 -9.56 -7.76 -0.89
C ALA A 259 -10.61 -8.42 -1.80
N ALA A 260 -10.49 -9.72 -2.07
CA ALA A 260 -11.47 -10.49 -2.83
C ALA A 260 -12.81 -10.60 -2.07
N ASN A 261 -12.80 -10.83 -0.76
CA ASN A 261 -14.00 -10.86 0.06
C ASN A 261 -14.73 -9.51 0.05
N VAL A 262 -14.00 -8.39 0.22
CA VAL A 262 -14.58 -7.04 0.14
C VAL A 262 -15.18 -6.78 -1.24
N LEU A 263 -14.51 -7.19 -2.32
CA LEU A 263 -15.04 -7.06 -3.67
C LEU A 263 -16.33 -7.87 -3.87
N LEU A 264 -16.38 -9.09 -3.33
CA LEU A 264 -17.58 -9.93 -3.35
C LEU A 264 -18.73 -9.31 -2.56
N ASP A 265 -18.46 -8.78 -1.37
CA ASP A 265 -19.46 -8.07 -0.56
C ASP A 265 -19.99 -6.84 -1.31
N TYR A 266 -19.10 -6.10 -1.98
CA TYR A 266 -19.49 -4.95 -2.78
C TYR A 266 -20.40 -5.34 -3.95
N ALA A 267 -20.05 -6.39 -4.70
CA ALA A 267 -20.89 -6.90 -5.77
C ALA A 267 -22.29 -7.27 -5.26
N LYS A 268 -22.38 -7.99 -4.14
CA LYS A 268 -23.65 -8.36 -3.49
C LYS A 268 -24.47 -7.15 -3.07
N LEU A 269 -23.85 -6.14 -2.45
CA LEU A 269 -24.54 -4.92 -2.02
C LEU A 269 -25.06 -4.10 -3.21
N GLN A 270 -24.41 -4.20 -4.37
CA GLN A 270 -24.90 -3.62 -5.63
C GLN A 270 -26.02 -4.43 -6.29
N GLY A 271 -26.40 -5.57 -5.73
CA GLY A 271 -27.38 -6.49 -6.34
C GLY A 271 -26.86 -7.22 -7.57
N ARG A 272 -25.54 -7.47 -7.63
CA ARG A 272 -24.86 -8.18 -8.72
C ARG A 272 -24.33 -9.54 -8.26
#